data_AF-A0A6A6EX79-F1
#
_entry.id   AF-A0A6A6EX79-F1
#
_cell.length_a   1.000
_cell.length_b   1.000
_cell.length_c   1.000
_cell.angle_alpha   90.00
_cell.angle_beta   90.00
_cell.angle_gamma   90.00
#
_symmetry.space_group_name_H-M   'P 1'
#
loop_
_entity.id
_entity.type
_entity.pdbx_description
1 polymer ?
#
loop_
_entity_poly.entity_id
_entity_poly.type
_entity_poly.pdbx_seq_one_letter_code
_entity_poly.pdbx_strand_id
1 'polypeptide(L)' 'KVDVESKDKSGRTPLSLAAGYWYEPVVKVLLKTGKADVESKDKSGRMLLSLAAEKGHDAVVKVLLDT' A
#
# COMPACT_ATOMS: atom_id res chain seq x y z
N LYS A 1 -16.63 -11.20 6.03
CA LYS A 1 -15.16 -11.28 5.86
C LYS A 1 -14.76 -10.14 4.94
N VAL A 2 -13.89 -9.23 5.37
CA VAL A 2 -13.42 -8.11 4.53
C VAL A 2 -12.29 -8.63 3.63
N ASP A 3 -12.32 -8.25 2.35
CA ASP A 3 -11.25 -8.53 1.40
C ASP A 3 -10.25 -7.38 1.38
N VAL A 4 -9.03 -7.63 1.86
CA VAL A 4 -7.96 -6.61 1.93
C VAL A 4 -7.30 -6.35 0.58
N GLU A 5 -7.56 -7.20 -0.42
CA GLU A 5 -7.04 -7.10 -1.78
C GLU A 5 -8.07 -6.51 -2.76
N SER A 6 -9.21 -6.05 -2.25
CA SER A 6 -10.23 -5.40 -3.08
C SER A 6 -9.63 -4.21 -3.82
N LYS A 7 -9.84 -4.16 -5.14
CA LYS A 7 -9.29 -3.10 -5.99
C LYS A 7 -10.33 -2.04 -6.33
N ASP A 8 -9.94 -0.79 -6.27
CA ASP A 8 -10.76 0.32 -6.76
C ASP A 8 -10.78 0.38 -8.30
N LYS A 9 -11.47 1.39 -8.86
CA LYS A 9 -11.54 1.60 -10.32
C LYS A 9 -10.17 1.84 -10.97
N SER A 10 -9.15 2.18 -10.21
CA SER A 10 -7.77 2.40 -10.67
C SER A 10 -6.87 1.18 -10.41
N GLY A 11 -7.40 0.06 -9.90
CA GLY A 11 -6.62 -1.13 -9.60
C GLY A 11 -5.87 -1.06 -8.27
N ARG A 12 -6.18 -0.07 -7.42
CA ARG A 12 -5.48 0.18 -6.15
C ARG A 12 -6.14 -0.62 -5.03
N THR A 13 -5.34 -1.33 -4.24
CA THR A 13 -5.75 -1.98 -2.99
C THR A 13 -5.82 -0.96 -1.85
N PRO A 14 -6.54 -1.25 -0.75
CA PRO A 14 -6.48 -0.48 0.49
C PRO A 14 -5.06 -0.14 0.93
N LEU A 15 -4.11 -1.09 0.78
CA LEU A 15 -2.70 -0.87 1.13
C LEU A 15 -2.04 0.16 0.22
N SER A 16 -2.23 0.08 -1.10
CA SER A 16 -1.67 1.06 -2.04
C SER A 16 -2.26 2.47 -1.84
N LEU A 17 -3.53 2.57 -1.46
CA LEU A 17 -4.16 3.84 -1.08
C LEU A 17 -3.54 4.38 0.20
N ALA A 18 -3.42 3.56 1.25
CA ALA A 18 -2.81 3.98 2.51
C ALA A 18 -1.36 4.46 2.32
N ALA A 19 -0.58 3.75 1.50
CA ALA A 19 0.79 4.12 1.17
C ALA A 19 0.88 5.44 0.39
N GLY A 20 -0.05 5.68 -0.54
CA GLY A 20 -0.10 6.88 -1.37
C GLY A 20 -0.67 8.14 -0.69
N TYR A 21 -1.25 8.03 0.51
CA TYR A 21 -1.90 9.15 1.24
C TYR A 21 -1.34 9.37 2.67
N TRP A 22 -0.08 9.02 2.95
CA TRP A 22 0.59 9.21 4.27
C TRP A 22 -0.02 8.44 5.46
N TYR A 23 -0.84 7.42 5.24
CA TYR A 23 -1.52 6.72 6.33
C TYR A 23 -0.67 5.59 6.93
N GLU A 24 0.51 5.92 7.47
CA GLU A 24 1.43 4.95 8.09
C GLU A 24 0.76 4.03 9.12
N PRO A 25 -0.11 4.49 10.05
CA PRO A 25 -0.79 3.60 10.99
C PRO A 25 -1.69 2.58 10.28
N VAL A 26 -2.34 2.97 9.19
CA VAL A 26 -3.22 2.10 8.40
C VAL A 26 -2.40 1.09 7.62
N VAL A 27 -1.25 1.50 7.04
CA VAL A 27 -0.28 0.60 6.39
C VAL A 27 0.14 -0.50 7.37
N LYS A 28 0.55 -0.14 8.59
CA LYS A 28 0.93 -1.10 9.63
C LYS A 28 -0.21 -2.07 10.00
N VAL A 29 -1.45 -1.58 10.12
CA VAL A 29 -2.61 -2.44 10.42
C VAL A 29 -2.88 -3.43 9.29
N LEU A 30 -2.82 -2.98 8.03
CA LEU A 30 -3.05 -3.84 6.86
C LEU A 30 -1.97 -4.91 6.72
N LEU A 31 -0.70 -4.56 6.91
CA LEU A 31 0.43 -5.51 6.85
C LEU A 31 0.34 -6.56 7.97
N LYS A 32 -0.04 -6.16 9.20
CA LYS A 32 -0.26 -7.10 10.32
C LYS A 32 -1.31 -8.16 10.06
N THR A 33 -2.18 -7.99 9.06
CA THR A 33 -3.14 -9.04 8.69
C THR A 33 -2.48 -10.24 8.00
N GLY A 34 -1.25 -10.08 7.50
CA GLY A 34 -0.51 -11.10 6.74
C GLY A 34 -1.14 -11.48 5.40
N LYS A 35 -2.19 -10.77 4.98
CA LYS A 35 -2.97 -11.05 3.76
C LYS A 35 -2.79 -10.00 2.68
N ALA A 36 -2.17 -8.87 3.03
CA ALA A 36 -2.01 -7.76 2.12
C ALA A 36 -0.85 -8.04 1.14
N ASP A 37 -1.10 -7.92 -0.16
CA ASP A 37 -0.08 -8.06 -1.20
C ASP A 37 0.69 -6.74 -1.38
N VAL A 38 1.97 -6.76 -1.01
CA VAL A 38 2.87 -5.60 -1.13
C VAL A 38 3.36 -5.38 -2.56
N GLU A 39 3.23 -6.37 -3.44
CA GLU A 39 3.66 -6.30 -4.84
C GLU A 39 2.52 -5.92 -5.79
N SER A 40 1.30 -5.75 -5.28
CA SER A 40 0.15 -5.39 -6.11
C SER A 40 0.38 -4.08 -6.86
N LYS A 41 0.10 -4.13 -8.16
CA LYS A 41 0.23 -3.00 -9.09
C LYS A 41 -1.14 -2.38 -9.38
N ASP A 42 -1.16 -1.05 -9.48
CA ASP A 42 -2.30 -0.32 -10.03
C ASP A 42 -2.39 -0.48 -11.55
N LYS A 43 -3.43 0.07 -12.18
CA LYS A 43 -3.62 0.03 -13.64
C LYS A 43 -2.52 0.73 -14.44
N SER A 44 -1.75 1.60 -13.80
CA SER A 44 -0.59 2.27 -14.39
C SER A 44 0.71 1.48 -14.18
N GLY A 45 0.64 0.27 -13.60
CA GLY A 45 1.79 -0.56 -13.30
C GLY A 45 2.61 -0.09 -12.10
N ARG A 46 2.13 0.91 -11.34
CA ARG A 46 2.84 1.44 -10.17
C ARG A 46 2.67 0.51 -8.99
N MET A 47 3.78 0.21 -8.33
CA MET A 47 3.80 -0.49 -7.05
C MET A 47 3.59 0.51 -5.91
N LEU A 48 3.12 0.02 -4.77
CA LEU A 48 2.89 0.85 -3.60
C LEU A 48 4.20 1.55 -3.13
N LEU A 49 5.36 0.89 -3.23
CA LEU A 49 6.65 1.49 -2.88
C LEU A 49 7.00 2.67 -3.79
N SER A 50 6.72 2.55 -5.09
CA SER A 50 6.88 3.64 -6.06
C SER A 50 5.97 4.81 -5.74
N LEU A 51 4.72 4.55 -5.32
CA LEU A 51 3.78 5.60 -4.89
C LEU A 51 4.26 6.32 -3.62
N ALA A 52 4.73 5.57 -2.62
CA ALA A 52 5.26 6.15 -1.38
C ALA A 52 6.53 6.97 -1.64
N ALA A 53 7.42 6.50 -2.52
CA ALA A 53 8.64 7.20 -2.89
C ALA A 53 8.36 8.45 -3.74
N GLU A 54 7.47 8.39 -4.74
CA GLU A 54 7.07 9.53 -5.58
C GLU A 54 6.57 10.70 -4.73
N LYS A 55 5.88 10.40 -3.63
CA LYS A 55 5.28 11.40 -2.74
C LYS A 55 6.18 11.79 -1.56
N GLY A 56 7.35 11.17 -1.40
CA GLY A 56 8.29 11.48 -0.31
C GLY A 56 7.87 10.97 1.08
N HIS A 57 7.15 9.84 1.15
CA HIS A 57 6.63 9.31 2.41
C HIS A 57 7.66 8.40 3.11
N ASP A 58 8.73 8.98 3.64
CA ASP A 58 9.86 8.23 4.21
C ASP A 58 9.44 7.19 5.27
N ALA A 59 8.47 7.50 6.13
CA ALA A 59 8.00 6.58 7.16
C ALA A 59 7.29 5.36 6.56
N VAL A 60 6.47 5.57 5.54
CA VAL A 60 5.78 4.50 4.81
C VAL A 60 6.81 3.67 4.05
N VAL A 61 7.76 4.30 3.36
CA VAL A 61 8.85 3.60 2.66
C VAL A 61 9.62 2.67 3.61
N LYS A 62 9.99 3.17 4.80
CA LYS A 62 10.66 2.34 5.82
C LYS A 62 9.81 1.14 6.23
N VAL A 63 8.53 1.34 6.55
CA VAL A 63 7.63 0.24 6.93
C VAL A 63 7.54 -0.82 5.85
N LEU A 64 7.49 -0.42 4.58
CA LEU A 64 7.37 -1.33 3.45
C LEU A 64 8.67 -2.06 3.11
N LEU A 65 9.82 -1.45 3.40
CA LEU A 65 11.13 -2.10 3.30
C LEU A 65 11.39 -3.08 4.45
N ASP A 66 10.74 -2.87 5.59
CA ASP A 66 10.82 -3.74 6.77
C ASP A 66 9.81 -4.92 6.74
N THR A 67 9.03 -5.07 5.66
CA THR A 67 8.03 -6.14 5.48
C THR A 67 8.53 -7.17 4.47
#